data_AF-A0A0S3RS67-F1
#
_entry.id   AF-A0A0S3RS67-F1
#
_cell.length_a   1.000
_cell.length_b   1.000
_cell.length_c   1.000
_cell.angle_alpha   90.00
_cell.angle_beta   90.00
_cell.angle_gamma   90.00
#
_symmetry.space_group_name_H-M   'P 1'
#
loop_
_entity.id
_entity.type
_entity.pdbx_description
1 polymer ?
#
loop_
_entity_poly.entity_id
_entity_poly.type
_entity_poly.pdbx_seq_one_letter_code
_entity_poly.pdbx_strand_id
1 'polypeptide(L)' 'MDEALEVSTQFFNLPSAEKMRLFSEDVHKPVRYGTSLNQARDEVYCWRDFIKHYSHPISDWIHMWPSNPSNYRYYYKRKF' A
#
# COMPACT_ATOMS: atom_id res chain seq x y z
N MET A 1 -4.22 -0.19 -17.69
CA MET A 1 -3.01 -0.18 -16.84
C MET A 1 -2.86 1.19 -16.20
N ASP A 2 -3.13 2.25 -16.96
CA ASP A 2 -2.99 3.65 -16.57
C ASP A 2 -3.76 4.04 -15.31
N GLU A 3 -4.99 3.55 -15.12
CA GLU A 3 -5.81 3.90 -13.96
C GLU A 3 -5.24 3.36 -12.63
N ALA A 4 -4.69 2.15 -12.63
CA ALA A 4 -4.07 1.57 -11.43
C ALA A 4 -2.78 2.33 -11.07
N LEU A 5 -2.03 2.75 -12.09
CA LEU A 5 -0.84 3.59 -11.92
C LEU A 5 -1.22 4.98 -11.39
N GLU A 6 -2.30 5.57 -11.89
CA GLU A 6 -2.82 6.86 -11.44
C GLU A 6 -3.23 6.83 -9.96
N VAL A 7 -4.04 5.85 -9.57
CA VAL A 7 -4.47 5.68 -8.17
C VAL A 7 -3.28 5.41 -7.24
N SER A 8 -2.32 4.60 -7.69
CA SER A 8 -1.06 4.38 -6.95
C SER A 8 -0.32 5.70 -6.75
N THR A 9 -0.18 6.47 -7.84
CA THR A 9 0.50 7.78 -7.84
C THR A 9 -0.18 8.74 -6.87
N GLN A 10 -1.52 8.81 -6.88
CA GLN A 10 -2.29 9.63 -5.94
C GLN A 10 -2.01 9.23 -4.49
N PHE A 11 -1.97 7.92 -4.17
CA PHE A 11 -1.62 7.44 -2.83
C PHE A 11 -0.19 7.85 -2.42
N PHE A 12 0.81 7.62 -3.29
CA PHE A 12 2.21 7.91 -2.95
C PHE A 12 2.51 9.41 -2.86
N ASN A 13 1.71 10.25 -3.53
CA ASN A 13 1.77 11.71 -3.44
C ASN A 13 1.06 12.30 -2.21
N LEU A 14 0.39 11.48 -1.39
CA LEU A 14 -0.19 11.96 -0.13
C LEU A 14 0.91 12.48 0.83
N PRO A 15 0.56 13.41 1.74
CA PRO A 15 1.47 13.83 2.80
C PRO A 15 2.02 12.63 3.57
N SER A 16 3.29 12.69 3.99
CA SER A 16 3.94 11.60 4.72
C SER A 16 3.12 11.19 5.96
N ALA A 17 2.51 12.14 6.66
CA ALA A 17 1.64 11.86 7.81
C ALA A 17 0.45 10.93 7.48
N GLU A 18 -0.13 11.03 6.28
CA GLU A 18 -1.21 10.13 5.83
C GLU A 18 -0.67 8.72 5.57
N LYS A 19 0.44 8.61 4.83
CA LYS A 19 1.06 7.32 4.47
C LYS A 19 1.59 6.59 5.71
N MET A 20 2.18 7.33 6.65
CA MET A 20 2.75 6.79 7.88
C MET A 20 1.71 6.20 8.83
N ARG A 21 0.41 6.53 8.70
CA ARG A 21 -0.66 5.83 9.44
C ARG A 21 -0.74 4.35 9.09
N LEU A 22 -0.29 3.98 7.90
CA LEU A 22 -0.23 2.60 7.43
C LEU A 22 1.16 1.98 7.62
N PHE A 23 2.14 2.73 8.14
CA PHE A 23 3.48 2.22 8.35
C PHE A 23 3.48 1.13 9.42
N SER A 24 4.19 0.04 9.17
CA SER A 24 4.38 -1.04 10.14
C SER A 24 5.59 -1.89 9.77
N GLU A 25 6.35 -2.33 10.78
CA GLU A 25 7.41 -3.33 10.60
C GLU A 25 6.86 -4.76 10.58
N ASP A 26 5.69 -4.98 11.18
CA ASP A 26 5.00 -6.28 11.15
C ASP A 26 4.57 -6.65 9.72
N VAL A 27 5.16 -7.72 9.19
CA VAL A 27 4.90 -8.23 7.83
C VAL A 27 3.53 -8.91 7.69
N HIS A 28 2.91 -9.28 8.82
CA HIS A 28 1.60 -9.92 8.88
C HIS A 28 0.44 -8.93 8.99
N LYS A 29 0.73 -7.62 9.10
CA LYS A 29 -0.32 -6.60 9.00
C LYS A 29 -1.08 -6.74 7.67
N PRO A 30 -2.43 -6.81 7.69
CA PRO A 30 -3.23 -6.96 6.49
C PRO A 30 -3.07 -5.82 5.49
N VAL A 31 -2.80 -4.59 5.98
CA VAL A 31 -2.45 -3.42 5.18
C VAL A 31 -1.23 -2.76 5.78
N ARG A 32 -0.22 -2.50 4.94
CA ARG A 32 1.07 -2.00 5.40
C ARG A 32 1.75 -1.16 4.33
N TYR A 33 2.08 0.08 4.70
CA TYR A 33 3.07 0.89 4.03
C TYR A 33 4.45 0.58 4.60
N GLY A 34 5.45 0.53 3.75
CA GLY A 34 6.83 0.35 4.15
C GLY A 34 7.76 1.11 3.23
N THR A 35 8.90 1.51 3.79
CA THR A 35 10.02 2.09 3.06
C THR A 35 11.20 1.15 3.25
N SER A 36 12.04 0.96 2.24
CA SER A 36 13.20 0.05 2.30
C SER A 36 14.34 0.54 3.22
N LEU A 37 14.03 1.15 4.36
CA LEU A 37 15.01 1.53 5.38
C LEU A 37 15.56 0.33 6.18
N ASN A 38 15.05 -0.88 5.95
CA ASN A 38 15.61 -2.12 6.52
C ASN A 38 16.89 -2.56 5.78
N GLN A 39 17.91 -1.70 5.82
CA GLN A 39 19.26 -1.90 5.27
C GLN A 39 20.00 -3.12 5.86
N ALA A 40 19.50 -3.72 6.94
CA ALA A 40 20.19 -4.78 7.65
C ALA A 40 20.07 -6.19 7.01
N ARG A 41 19.22 -6.38 5.98
CA ARG A 41 18.88 -7.72 5.47
C ARG A 41 18.91 -7.93 3.95
N ASP A 42 18.99 -6.87 3.15
CA ASP A 42 18.95 -6.99 1.69
C ASP A 42 20.36 -6.83 1.08
N GLU A 43 20.81 -7.83 0.31
CA GLU A 43 22.06 -7.81 -0.46
C GLU A 43 22.02 -6.83 -1.65
N VAL A 44 20.84 -6.33 -2.00
CA VAL A 44 20.61 -5.40 -3.12
C VAL A 44 19.96 -4.12 -2.61
N TYR A 45 20.60 -2.98 -2.90
CA TYR A 45 20.12 -1.64 -2.57
C TYR A 45 18.92 -1.24 -3.45
N CYS A 46 17.73 -1.77 -3.15
CA CYS A 46 16.49 -1.34 -3.80
C CYS A 46 15.73 -0.36 -2.89
N TRP A 47 16.05 0.93 -3.01
CA TRP A 47 15.24 1.98 -2.40
C TRP A 47 13.84 1.97 -3.00
N ARG A 48 12.86 1.63 -2.17
CA ARG A 48 11.46 1.54 -2.58
C ARG A 48 10.54 1.92 -1.42
N ASP A 49 9.52 2.68 -1.78
CA ASP A 49 8.30 2.79 -0.99
C ASP A 49 7.28 1.80 -1.55
N PHE A 50 6.58 1.09 -0.68
CA PHE A 50 5.55 0.15 -1.10
C PHE A 50 4.33 0.21 -0.18
N ILE A 51 3.20 -0.16 -0.75
CA ILE A 51 2.00 -0.53 0.02
C ILE A 51 1.63 -1.97 -0.33
N LYS A 52 1.34 -2.75 0.71
CA LYS A 52 0.82 -4.12 0.64
C LYS A 52 -0.56 -4.14 1.25
N HIS A 53 -1.47 -4.90 0.64
CA HIS A 53 -2.75 -5.23 1.26
C HIS A 53 -3.17 -6.67 0.93
N TYR A 54 -3.77 -7.39 1.88
CA TYR A 54 -4.41 -8.68 1.61
C TYR A 54 -5.63 -8.49 0.72
N SER A 55 -5.89 -9.45 -0.18
CA SER A 55 -6.93 -9.32 -1.19
C SER A 55 -7.77 -10.58 -1.44
N HIS A 56 -7.46 -11.71 -0.78
CA HIS A 56 -8.22 -12.94 -0.95
C HIS A 56 -8.61 -13.58 0.40
N PRO A 57 -9.91 -13.89 0.62
CA PRO A 57 -11.06 -13.41 -0.15
C PRO A 57 -11.29 -11.90 0.07
N ILE A 58 -11.67 -11.16 -0.98
CA ILE A 58 -11.69 -9.69 -0.93
C ILE A 58 -12.65 -9.10 0.12
N SER A 59 -13.77 -9.78 0.38
CA SER A 59 -14.79 -9.39 1.37
C SER A 59 -14.19 -9.11 2.74
N ASP A 60 -13.17 -9.89 3.11
CA ASP A 60 -12.61 -9.92 4.45
C ASP A 60 -11.60 -8.79 4.65
N TRP A 61 -11.09 -8.19 3.56
CA TRP A 61 -9.95 -7.27 3.62
C TRP A 61 -10.25 -5.87 3.10
N ILE A 62 -11.20 -5.70 2.19
CA ILE A 62 -11.43 -4.44 1.49
C ILE A 62 -11.71 -3.26 2.42
N HIS A 63 -12.32 -3.50 3.58
CA HIS A 63 -12.64 -2.48 4.57
C HIS A 63 -11.39 -1.92 5.27
N MET A 64 -10.27 -2.65 5.23
CA MET A 64 -8.98 -2.23 5.82
C MET A 64 -8.10 -1.46 4.83
N TRP A 65 -8.36 -1.56 3.52
CA TRP A 65 -7.55 -0.89 2.48
C TRP A 65 -7.55 0.63 2.64
N PRO A 66 -6.59 1.36 2.07
CA PRO A 66 -6.59 2.83 2.10
C PRO A 66 -7.94 3.40 1.65
N SER A 67 -8.48 4.33 2.43
CA SER A 67 -9.66 5.14 2.07
C SER A 67 -9.29 6.47 1.42
N ASN A 68 -7.99 6.82 1.44
CA ASN A 68 -7.42 8.00 0.79
C ASN A 68 -6.30 7.52 -0.15
N PRO A 69 -6.36 7.81 -1.46
CA PRO A 69 -7.39 8.56 -2.17
C PRO A 69 -8.76 7.85 -2.15
N SER A 70 -9.86 8.60 -2.22
CA SER A 70 -11.25 8.09 -2.07
C SER A 70 -11.61 7.00 -3.08
N ASN A 71 -10.94 7.00 -4.22
CA ASN A 71 -11.12 6.05 -5.30
C ASN A 71 -10.29 4.76 -5.12
N TYR A 72 -9.35 4.70 -4.16
CA TYR A 72 -8.39 3.59 -4.01
C TYR A 72 -9.07 2.23 -3.94
N ARG A 73 -9.98 2.04 -2.96
CA ARG A 73 -10.68 0.77 -2.75
C ARG A 73 -11.50 0.34 -3.96
N TYR A 74 -12.22 1.29 -4.56
CA TYR A 74 -13.07 1.03 -5.71
C TYR A 74 -12.27 0.49 -6.89
N TYR A 75 -11.14 1.11 -7.20
CA TYR A 75 -10.32 0.70 -8.34
C TYR A 75 -9.65 -0.65 -8.12
N TYR A 76 -9.01 -0.87 -6.97
CA TYR A 76 -8.37 -2.16 -6.70
C TYR A 76 -9.37 -3.29 -6.55
N LYS A 77 -10.61 -3.03 -6.08
CA LYS A 77 -11.65 -4.04 -6.00
C LYS A 77 -11.97 -4.67 -7.36
N ARG A 78 -11.90 -3.90 -8.45
CA ARG A 78 -12.18 -4.40 -9.82
C ARG A 78 -11.08 -5.35 -10.36
N LYS A 79 -9.98 -5.52 -9.62
CA LYS A 79 -8.82 -6.32 -10.04
C LYS A 79 -8.75 -7.69 -9.35
N PHE A 80 -9.62 -7.96 -8.37
CA PHE A 80 -9.70 -9.23 -7.64
C PHE A 80 -11.13 -9.75 -7.66
#